data_AF-A0AAV1JBU3-F1
#
_entry.id   AF-A0AAV1JBU3-F1
#
_cell.length_a   1.000
_cell.length_b   1.000
_cell.length_c   1.000
_cell.angle_alpha   90.00
_cell.angle_beta   90.00
_cell.angle_gamma   90.00
#
_symmetry.space_group_name_H-M   'P 1'
#
loop_
_entity.id
_entity.type
_entity.pdbx_description
1 polymer ?
#
loop_
_entity_poly.entity_id
_entity_poly.type
_entity_poly.pdbx_seq_one_letter_code
_entity_poly.pdbx_strand_id
1 'polypeptide(L)'
;MASTMPNAIARENLKNQNGMCKDSERIDKDNSYCIECSREIVDQNMNETRQLSEIQKFYDRKNVLITGATGFLGKILVEKLLRSCPGVENLYLLVRQKRGKDIYTRIEEIFEDPMFNLLKKEVPKFRHKIVVIPADCESPGLGLTIHDRQVIVEKVHVIFHSAATVKFDEHLRAALLTNVQAPLYLLQLAREMKELKAFMHISTAYSNSHLSSIDEKFYPIEADCSHLQEMIDKLTDSQINEVLPQILGQWPNTYTFTKALTEKELRKACAGVPLGIFRPAIVTSTAKEPLKCWLDNMYGPTGVAVGSMTGMLRTIQCDENVTADLVPVDSVVNCLIAASYDVSQKYRSRSPPSEPPIFNYVSSVENKITWGDFMRQNMARIDRHPLSNAVWYISLTLNRSALMNQIYVFFLHLVPAVFIDGLASCFGRKPQMLKVYRKIHKFSSVICYFSTKEISFCNRRTRELWDKTAELDKQIFPFSMKQLDWEEYFDEYLAGIRRYLFKEADETLPQARIKWKRLYYLHQIVRICFYAFAFYCIWSILTKIF
;
A
#
# COMPACT_ATOMS: atom_id res chain seq x y z
N MET A 1 -19.58 -47.06 41.60
CA MET A 1 -18.50 -47.91 42.14
C MET A 1 -17.69 -48.49 40.97
N ALA A 2 -16.54 -49.11 41.24
CA ALA A 2 -15.55 -49.62 40.25
C ALA A 2 -16.16 -50.62 39.22
N SER A 3 -15.51 -51.01 38.10
CA SER A 3 -14.12 -50.90 37.59
C SER A 3 -14.13 -50.83 36.02
N THR A 4 -13.07 -50.93 35.18
CA THR A 4 -11.63 -51.26 35.28
C THR A 4 -10.83 -50.64 34.09
N MET A 5 -9.50 -50.81 34.04
CA MET A 5 -8.64 -50.70 32.83
C MET A 5 -8.36 -52.12 32.23
N PRO A 6 -7.41 -52.35 31.29
CA PRO A 6 -6.82 -51.56 30.19
C PRO A 6 -6.91 -52.28 28.80
N ASN A 7 -6.34 -51.71 27.72
CA ASN A 7 -5.41 -52.46 26.86
C ASN A 7 -4.63 -51.62 25.83
N ALA A 8 -3.42 -52.09 25.50
CA ALA A 8 -2.60 -51.63 24.37
C ALA A 8 -2.72 -52.63 23.19
N ILE A 9 -1.83 -52.53 22.18
CA ILE A 9 -1.82 -53.23 20.87
C ILE A 9 -2.66 -52.45 19.82
N ALA A 10 -2.20 -52.16 18.59
CA ALA A 10 -1.02 -52.62 17.85
C ALA A 10 -0.16 -51.47 17.28
N ARG A 11 1.16 -51.68 17.25
CA ARG A 11 2.09 -51.02 16.31
C ARG A 11 2.45 -52.03 15.23
N GLU A 12 1.75 -52.04 14.11
CA GLU A 12 2.11 -52.89 12.97
C GLU A 12 1.59 -52.29 11.66
N ASN A 13 2.54 -51.85 10.82
CA ASN A 13 2.48 -51.65 9.35
C ASN A 13 3.62 -50.71 8.90
N LEU A 14 4.85 -51.08 9.24
CA LEU A 14 6.08 -50.41 8.79
C LEU A 14 7.20 -51.45 8.70
N LYS A 15 7.05 -52.38 7.73
CA LYS A 15 8.09 -53.25 7.16
C LYS A 15 7.45 -54.20 6.14
N ASN A 16 7.66 -53.93 4.87
CA ASN A 16 7.86 -54.98 3.87
C ASN A 16 8.67 -54.41 2.71
N GLN A 17 9.45 -55.28 2.07
CA GLN A 17 10.38 -54.97 0.97
C GLN A 17 11.60 -54.11 1.36
N ASN A 18 12.60 -54.78 1.94
CA ASN A 18 13.99 -54.42 1.70
C ASN A 18 14.82 -55.71 1.56
N GLY A 19 15.59 -55.81 0.48
CA GLY A 19 16.25 -57.04 0.00
C GLY A 19 15.90 -57.26 -1.48
N MET A 20 16.84 -57.33 -2.42
CA MET A 20 18.29 -57.48 -2.33
C MET A 20 19.03 -56.46 -3.21
N CYS A 21 20.20 -56.00 -2.79
CA CYS A 21 21.38 -55.92 -3.66
C CYS A 21 22.64 -55.71 -2.82
N LYS A 22 23.63 -56.57 -3.05
CA LYS A 22 25.04 -56.34 -2.69
C LYS A 22 25.81 -56.05 -3.99
N ASP A 23 27.08 -55.72 -3.82
CA ASP A 23 28.15 -55.75 -4.83
C ASP A 23 28.27 -54.51 -5.75
N SER A 24 29.12 -53.60 -5.25
CA SER A 24 30.36 -53.11 -5.88
C SER A 24 30.43 -52.59 -7.33
N GLU A 25 31.22 -51.52 -7.45
CA GLU A 25 32.05 -51.12 -8.62
C GLU A 25 31.45 -50.27 -9.77
N ARG A 26 31.69 -48.95 -9.65
CA ARG A 26 32.49 -48.10 -10.56
C ARG A 26 32.27 -48.13 -12.10
N ILE A 27 32.09 -46.91 -12.63
CA ILE A 27 32.41 -46.38 -13.99
C ILE A 27 31.23 -46.22 -14.98
N ASP A 28 30.63 -45.03 -14.92
CA ASP A 28 30.52 -43.98 -15.96
C ASP A 28 30.03 -44.27 -17.41
N LYS A 29 29.20 -43.35 -17.93
CA LYS A 29 28.56 -43.25 -19.27
C LYS A 29 27.48 -44.31 -19.58
N ASP A 30 26.24 -43.97 -19.96
CA ASP A 30 25.88 -42.98 -20.99
C ASP A 30 24.46 -42.35 -20.79
N ASN A 31 24.17 -41.29 -21.56
CA ASN A 31 22.99 -40.44 -21.39
C ASN A 31 21.77 -40.93 -22.20
N SER A 32 20.75 -41.50 -21.55
CA SER A 32 19.47 -41.86 -22.18
C SER A 32 18.30 -41.68 -21.18
N TYR A 33 17.81 -40.45 -21.05
CA TYR A 33 16.57 -40.17 -20.33
C TYR A 33 15.36 -40.53 -21.21
N CYS A 34 14.62 -41.55 -20.81
CA CYS A 34 13.46 -42.05 -21.54
C CYS A 34 12.32 -41.01 -21.54
N ILE A 35 11.89 -40.59 -22.73
CA ILE A 35 10.96 -39.46 -22.94
C ILE A 35 9.52 -39.79 -22.50
N GLU A 36 9.15 -41.06 -22.39
CA GLU A 36 7.76 -41.49 -22.18
C GLU A 36 7.31 -41.35 -20.72
N CYS A 37 8.13 -41.75 -19.73
CA CYS A 37 7.83 -41.52 -18.31
C CYS A 37 7.70 -40.03 -17.92
N SER A 38 8.25 -39.13 -18.75
CA SER A 38 8.15 -37.68 -18.53
C SER A 38 6.83 -37.08 -19.02
N ARG A 39 6.05 -37.81 -19.85
CA ARG A 39 4.73 -37.35 -20.31
C ARG A 39 3.64 -37.70 -19.30
N GLU A 40 3.65 -38.92 -18.76
CA GLU A 40 2.63 -39.37 -17.81
C GLU A 40 2.63 -38.56 -16.49
N ILE A 41 3.81 -38.15 -15.99
CA ILE A 41 3.93 -37.34 -14.76
C ILE A 41 3.47 -35.88 -14.97
N VAL A 42 3.49 -35.38 -16.20
CA VAL A 42 3.05 -34.00 -16.52
C VAL A 42 1.53 -33.93 -16.72
N ASP A 43 0.91 -34.92 -17.35
CA ASP A 43 -0.54 -34.93 -17.59
C ASP A 43 -1.37 -35.24 -16.33
N GLN A 44 -0.84 -36.02 -15.37
CA GLN A 44 -1.59 -36.34 -14.14
C GLN A 44 -1.92 -35.12 -13.26
N ASN A 45 -1.16 -34.02 -13.35
CA ASN A 45 -1.42 -32.79 -12.60
C ASN A 45 -2.37 -31.79 -13.31
N MET A 46 -2.77 -32.06 -14.56
CA MET A 46 -3.70 -31.21 -15.33
C MET A 46 -5.16 -31.70 -15.25
N ASN A 47 -5.41 -32.90 -14.70
CA ASN A 47 -6.72 -33.54 -14.73
C ASN A 47 -7.49 -33.55 -13.39
N GLU A 48 -6.91 -33.02 -12.30
CA GLU A 48 -7.73 -32.52 -11.21
C GLU A 48 -8.51 -31.31 -11.73
N THR A 49 -9.82 -31.49 -11.92
CA THR A 49 -10.73 -30.39 -12.29
C THR A 49 -10.89 -29.47 -11.08
N ARG A 50 -9.88 -28.63 -10.80
CA ARG A 50 -9.89 -27.66 -9.70
C ARG A 50 -11.16 -26.83 -9.82
N GLN A 51 -12.07 -27.02 -8.87
CA GLN A 51 -13.36 -26.35 -8.86
C GLN A 51 -13.14 -24.85 -8.66
N LEU A 52 -13.07 -24.11 -9.76
CA LEU A 52 -12.87 -22.66 -9.72
C LEU A 52 -14.00 -22.01 -8.91
N SER A 53 -13.60 -21.12 -8.00
CA SER A 53 -14.48 -20.23 -7.25
C SER A 53 -15.21 -19.24 -8.17
N GLU A 54 -16.20 -18.50 -7.67
CA GLU A 54 -17.02 -17.64 -8.54
C GLU A 54 -16.23 -16.45 -9.09
N ILE A 55 -15.34 -15.87 -8.27
CA ILE A 55 -14.45 -14.79 -8.70
C ILE A 55 -13.39 -15.34 -9.68
N GLN A 56 -12.84 -16.54 -9.43
CA GLN A 56 -11.92 -17.16 -10.39
C GLN A 56 -12.58 -17.42 -11.76
N LYS A 57 -13.83 -17.92 -11.77
CA LYS A 57 -14.62 -18.10 -13.00
C LYS A 57 -14.90 -16.79 -13.72
N PHE A 58 -15.09 -15.69 -12.99
CA PHE A 58 -15.26 -14.38 -13.59
C PHE A 58 -14.04 -13.92 -14.39
N TYR A 59 -12.83 -14.23 -13.93
CA TYR A 59 -11.57 -13.95 -14.64
C TYR A 59 -11.15 -15.04 -15.64
N ASP A 60 -11.84 -16.17 -15.71
CA ASP A 60 -11.52 -17.23 -16.68
C ASP A 60 -11.60 -16.71 -18.12
N ARG A 61 -10.51 -16.91 -18.85
CA ARG A 61 -10.27 -16.41 -20.21
C ARG A 61 -10.59 -14.92 -20.35
N LYS A 62 -10.24 -14.12 -19.33
CA LYS A 62 -10.33 -12.66 -19.36
C LYS A 62 -8.98 -11.99 -19.47
N ASN A 63 -8.95 -10.93 -20.27
CA ASN A 63 -7.85 -10.00 -20.34
C ASN A 63 -8.12 -8.81 -19.41
N VAL A 64 -7.16 -8.48 -18.55
CA VAL A 64 -7.30 -7.42 -17.54
C VAL A 64 -6.30 -6.30 -17.83
N LEU A 65 -6.77 -5.07 -17.97
CA LEU A 65 -5.96 -3.88 -18.13
C LEU A 65 -5.67 -3.25 -16.76
N ILE A 66 -4.40 -3.02 -16.44
CA ILE A 66 -3.98 -2.43 -15.17
C ILE A 66 -3.12 -1.20 -15.45
N THR A 67 -3.56 -0.03 -14.96
CA THR A 67 -2.73 1.19 -14.93
C THR A 67 -2.16 1.38 -13.54
N GLY A 68 -0.92 1.85 -13.45
CA GLY A 68 -0.23 1.96 -12.16
C GLY A 68 0.33 0.62 -11.64
N ALA A 69 0.36 -0.43 -12.47
CA ALA A 69 0.89 -1.76 -12.15
C ALA A 69 2.29 -1.75 -11.50
N THR A 70 3.10 -0.73 -11.79
CA THR A 70 4.45 -0.58 -11.22
C THR A 70 4.52 0.04 -9.82
N GLY A 71 3.39 0.52 -9.29
CA GLY A 71 3.29 1.12 -7.96
C GLY A 71 2.86 0.10 -6.90
N PHE A 72 2.95 0.49 -5.63
CA PHE A 72 2.72 -0.37 -4.45
C PHE A 72 1.49 -1.29 -4.55
N LEU A 73 0.29 -0.70 -4.69
CA LEU A 73 -0.97 -1.44 -4.84
C LEU A 73 -1.02 -2.26 -6.15
N GLY A 74 -0.50 -1.69 -7.24
CA GLY A 74 -0.50 -2.32 -8.57
C GLY A 74 0.34 -3.59 -8.64
N LYS A 75 1.49 -3.62 -7.95
CA LYS A 75 2.35 -4.81 -7.86
C LYS A 75 1.59 -5.99 -7.22
N ILE A 76 0.95 -5.75 -6.06
CA ILE A 76 0.19 -6.76 -5.33
C ILE A 76 -1.02 -7.23 -6.16
N LEU A 77 -1.71 -6.31 -6.85
CA LEU A 77 -2.81 -6.66 -7.76
C LEU A 77 -2.36 -7.58 -8.91
N VAL A 78 -1.21 -7.29 -9.53
CA VAL A 78 -0.61 -8.15 -10.57
C VAL A 78 -0.25 -9.53 -10.00
N GLU A 79 0.42 -9.58 -8.85
CA GLU A 79 0.79 -10.86 -8.21
C GLU A 79 -0.44 -11.69 -7.88
N LYS A 80 -1.43 -11.08 -7.20
CA LYS A 80 -2.63 -11.76 -6.73
C LYS A 80 -3.47 -12.31 -7.89
N LEU A 81 -3.65 -11.53 -8.97
CA LEU A 81 -4.37 -11.99 -10.16
C LEU A 81 -3.66 -13.16 -10.83
N LEU A 82 -2.34 -13.11 -11.01
CA LEU A 82 -1.59 -14.19 -11.69
C LEU A 82 -1.55 -15.48 -10.88
N ARG A 83 -1.36 -15.38 -9.55
CA ARG A 83 -1.29 -16.54 -8.65
C ARG A 83 -2.67 -17.13 -8.35
N SER A 84 -3.66 -16.27 -8.07
CA SER A 84 -4.97 -16.71 -7.55
C SER A 84 -6.05 -16.82 -8.62
N CYS A 85 -5.89 -16.26 -9.82
CA CYS A 85 -6.80 -16.42 -10.95
C CYS A 85 -6.11 -17.14 -12.12
N PRO A 86 -5.88 -18.47 -12.04
CA PRO A 86 -5.12 -19.22 -13.04
C PRO A 86 -5.74 -19.19 -14.45
N GLY A 87 -7.05 -18.90 -14.56
CA GLY A 87 -7.77 -18.73 -15.83
C GLY A 87 -7.58 -17.35 -16.50
N VAL A 88 -6.93 -16.36 -15.87
CA VAL A 88 -6.64 -15.07 -16.54
C VAL A 88 -5.85 -15.32 -17.82
N GLU A 89 -6.29 -14.74 -18.93
CA GLU A 89 -5.68 -14.90 -20.24
C GLU A 89 -4.42 -14.04 -20.34
N ASN A 90 -4.57 -12.71 -20.31
CA ASN A 90 -3.46 -11.76 -20.23
C ASN A 90 -3.72 -10.62 -19.23
N LEU A 91 -2.64 -10.13 -18.60
CA LEU A 91 -2.58 -8.84 -17.95
C LEU A 91 -1.92 -7.82 -18.89
N TYR A 92 -2.71 -6.84 -19.33
CA TYR A 92 -2.27 -5.68 -20.08
C TYR A 92 -1.79 -4.60 -19.11
N LEU A 93 -0.48 -4.35 -19.05
CA LEU A 93 0.12 -3.42 -18.11
C LEU A 93 0.44 -2.10 -18.82
N LEU A 94 -0.24 -1.02 -18.45
CA LEU A 94 0.07 0.33 -18.96
C LEU A 94 1.24 0.92 -18.17
N VAL A 95 2.37 1.12 -18.86
CA VAL A 95 3.66 1.49 -18.24
C VAL A 95 4.23 2.76 -18.88
N ARG A 96 4.44 3.78 -18.07
CA ARG A 96 5.15 5.00 -18.49
C ARG A 96 6.63 4.69 -18.76
N GLN A 97 7.15 5.18 -19.89
CA GLN A 97 8.58 5.15 -20.14
C GLN A 97 9.34 6.03 -19.12
N LYS A 98 10.61 5.73 -18.85
CA LYS A 98 11.48 6.59 -18.02
C LYS A 98 12.72 6.96 -18.83
N ARG A 99 13.27 8.15 -18.59
CA ARG A 99 14.51 8.58 -19.26
C ARG A 99 15.63 7.56 -18.96
N GLY A 100 16.22 7.03 -20.03
CA GLY A 100 17.28 6.02 -19.93
C GLY A 100 16.82 4.60 -19.57
N LYS A 101 15.50 4.29 -19.64
CA LYS A 101 14.99 2.94 -19.40
C LYS A 101 13.73 2.64 -20.21
N ASP A 102 13.76 1.56 -20.97
CA ASP A 102 12.58 1.04 -21.68
C ASP A 102 11.55 0.42 -20.69
N ILE A 103 10.36 0.12 -21.22
CA ILE A 103 9.23 -0.39 -20.45
C ILE A 103 9.39 -1.87 -20.02
N TYR A 104 10.12 -2.69 -20.80
CA TYR A 104 10.29 -4.12 -20.53
C TYR A 104 11.32 -4.32 -19.43
N THR A 105 12.49 -3.69 -19.52
CA THR A 105 13.50 -3.70 -18.44
C THR A 105 12.92 -3.18 -17.12
N ARG A 106 12.03 -2.17 -17.18
CA ARG A 106 11.32 -1.66 -16.00
C ARG A 106 10.38 -2.70 -15.38
N ILE A 107 9.70 -3.51 -16.18
CA ILE A 107 8.78 -4.54 -15.70
C ILE A 107 9.53 -5.77 -15.15
N GLU A 108 10.60 -6.19 -15.81
CA GLU A 108 11.43 -7.30 -15.31
C GLU A 108 12.04 -6.99 -13.94
N GLU A 109 12.57 -5.78 -13.73
CA GLU A 109 13.05 -5.36 -12.40
C GLU A 109 11.97 -5.38 -11.31
N ILE A 110 10.70 -5.19 -11.68
CA ILE A 110 9.58 -5.26 -10.74
C ILE A 110 9.33 -6.72 -10.35
N PHE A 111 9.44 -7.67 -11.29
CA PHE A 111 9.32 -9.09 -11.01
C PHE A 111 10.52 -9.66 -10.21
N GLU A 112 11.64 -8.94 -10.14
CA GLU A 112 12.76 -9.25 -9.23
C GLU A 112 12.58 -8.71 -7.80
N ASP A 113 11.47 -8.02 -7.51
CA ASP A 113 11.06 -7.71 -6.13
C ASP A 113 10.69 -9.02 -5.38
N PRO A 114 11.18 -9.26 -4.14
CA PRO A 114 10.91 -10.48 -3.38
C PRO A 114 9.44 -10.86 -3.26
N MET A 115 8.53 -9.88 -3.33
CA MET A 115 7.08 -10.09 -3.30
C MET A 115 6.61 -11.07 -4.39
N PHE A 116 7.24 -11.08 -5.58
CA PHE A 116 6.90 -12.01 -6.66
C PHE A 116 7.55 -13.41 -6.52
N ASN A 117 8.31 -13.69 -5.46
CA ASN A 117 8.96 -15.00 -5.28
C ASN A 117 7.95 -16.15 -5.14
N LEU A 118 6.80 -15.92 -4.50
CA LEU A 118 5.75 -16.92 -4.39
C LEU A 118 5.13 -17.22 -5.77
N LEU A 119 4.76 -16.18 -6.52
CA LEU A 119 4.30 -16.30 -7.91
C LEU A 119 5.32 -17.02 -8.81
N LYS A 120 6.61 -16.69 -8.72
CA LYS A 120 7.69 -17.35 -9.47
C LYS A 120 7.74 -18.85 -9.20
N LYS A 121 7.45 -19.28 -7.97
CA LYS A 121 7.42 -20.69 -7.56
C LYS A 121 6.14 -21.40 -8.02
N GLU A 122 4.98 -20.79 -7.82
CA GLU A 122 3.68 -21.42 -8.09
C GLU A 122 3.24 -21.35 -9.56
N VAL A 123 3.64 -20.29 -10.28
CA VAL A 123 3.31 -20.07 -11.69
C VAL A 123 4.58 -19.66 -12.46
N PRO A 124 5.58 -20.54 -12.66
CA PRO A 124 6.88 -20.17 -13.26
C PRO A 124 6.78 -19.51 -14.65
N LYS A 125 5.71 -19.83 -15.39
CA LYS A 125 5.40 -19.30 -16.72
C LYS A 125 4.54 -18.03 -16.73
N PHE A 126 4.32 -17.36 -15.59
CA PHE A 126 3.43 -16.18 -15.48
C PHE A 126 3.75 -15.07 -16.51
N ARG A 127 5.03 -14.90 -16.88
CA ARG A 127 5.48 -13.90 -17.86
C ARG A 127 4.80 -14.02 -19.23
N HIS A 128 4.40 -15.24 -19.64
CA HIS A 128 3.66 -15.44 -20.90
C HIS A 128 2.27 -14.80 -20.92
N LYS A 129 1.72 -14.43 -19.75
CA LYS A 129 0.45 -13.72 -19.61
C LYS A 129 0.62 -12.20 -19.51
N ILE A 130 1.84 -11.67 -19.63
CA ILE A 130 2.11 -10.24 -19.48
C ILE A 130 2.21 -9.57 -20.86
N VAL A 131 1.36 -8.57 -21.10
CA VAL A 131 1.46 -7.69 -22.26
C VAL A 131 1.75 -6.27 -21.77
N VAL A 132 2.97 -5.79 -21.97
CA VAL A 132 3.37 -4.43 -21.56
C VAL A 132 3.07 -3.45 -22.70
N ILE A 133 2.31 -2.41 -22.42
CA ILE A 133 1.98 -1.35 -23.39
C ILE A 133 2.55 -0.01 -22.90
N PRO A 134 3.28 0.74 -23.75
CA PRO A 134 3.72 2.09 -23.41
C PRO A 134 2.51 3.02 -23.30
N ALA A 135 2.38 3.71 -22.17
CA ALA A 135 1.32 4.68 -21.96
C ALA A 135 1.72 5.73 -20.93
N ASP A 136 1.25 6.95 -21.11
CA ASP A 136 1.44 8.05 -20.17
C ASP A 136 0.12 8.71 -19.81
N CYS A 137 -0.23 8.68 -18.52
CA CYS A 137 -1.42 9.33 -17.98
C CYS A 137 -1.36 10.86 -18.08
N GLU A 138 -0.17 11.45 -18.26
CA GLU A 138 -0.01 12.89 -18.50
C GLU A 138 -0.25 13.28 -19.97
N SER A 139 -0.39 12.30 -20.89
CA SER A 139 -0.59 12.55 -22.34
C SER A 139 -2.06 12.41 -22.77
N PRO A 140 -2.53 13.18 -23.77
CA PRO A 140 -3.84 12.99 -24.41
C PRO A 140 -4.03 11.55 -24.89
N GLY A 141 -5.22 10.98 -24.68
CA GLY A 141 -5.51 9.60 -25.05
C GLY A 141 -4.59 8.56 -24.39
N LEU A 142 -3.98 8.90 -23.25
CA LEU A 142 -2.98 8.09 -22.52
C LEU A 142 -1.67 7.86 -23.30
N GLY A 143 -1.42 8.61 -24.37
CA GLY A 143 -0.24 8.41 -25.23
C GLY A 143 -0.22 7.06 -25.99
N LEU A 144 -1.37 6.37 -26.10
CA LEU A 144 -1.48 5.08 -26.79
C LEU A 144 -1.33 5.24 -28.31
N THR A 145 -0.68 4.29 -28.97
CA THR A 145 -0.73 4.20 -30.44
C THR A 145 -2.11 3.74 -30.90
N ILE A 146 -2.46 4.01 -32.17
CA ILE A 146 -3.71 3.52 -32.78
C ILE A 146 -3.81 2.00 -32.67
N HIS A 147 -2.70 1.29 -32.85
CA HIS A 147 -2.65 -0.17 -32.75
C HIS A 147 -2.89 -0.67 -31.32
N ASP A 148 -2.16 -0.15 -30.33
CA ASP A 148 -2.35 -0.54 -28.92
C ASP A 148 -3.77 -0.27 -28.45
N ARG A 149 -4.32 0.88 -28.88
CA ARG A 149 -5.69 1.29 -28.59
C ARG A 149 -6.72 0.29 -29.16
N GLN A 150 -6.53 -0.15 -30.41
CA GLN A 150 -7.37 -1.19 -31.02
C GLN A 150 -7.25 -2.53 -30.27
N VAL A 151 -6.03 -2.98 -29.98
CA VAL A 151 -5.78 -4.22 -29.22
C VAL A 151 -6.50 -4.18 -27.86
N ILE A 152 -6.44 -3.05 -27.15
CA ILE A 152 -7.13 -2.85 -25.87
C ILE A 152 -8.65 -2.89 -26.06
N VAL A 153 -9.19 -2.14 -27.02
CA VAL A 153 -10.64 -2.08 -27.33
C VAL A 153 -11.23 -3.45 -27.67
N GLU A 154 -10.49 -4.29 -28.38
CA GLU A 154 -10.98 -5.59 -28.83
C GLU A 154 -10.83 -6.70 -27.79
N LYS A 155 -9.79 -6.67 -26.96
CA LYS A 155 -9.42 -7.80 -26.11
C LYS A 155 -9.72 -7.60 -24.62
N VAL A 156 -9.73 -6.37 -24.10
CA VAL A 156 -9.83 -6.12 -22.65
C VAL A 156 -11.26 -6.31 -22.13
N HIS A 157 -11.35 -7.00 -20.98
CA HIS A 157 -12.61 -7.33 -20.31
C HIS A 157 -12.76 -6.68 -18.94
N VAL A 158 -11.66 -6.37 -18.25
CA VAL A 158 -11.67 -5.73 -16.92
C VAL A 158 -10.61 -4.64 -16.88
N ILE A 159 -10.93 -3.47 -16.33
CA ILE A 159 -9.96 -2.38 -16.12
C ILE A 159 -9.79 -2.13 -14.62
N PHE A 160 -8.53 -2.08 -14.17
CA PHE A 160 -8.15 -1.53 -12.87
C PHE A 160 -7.29 -0.27 -13.05
N HIS A 161 -7.86 0.88 -12.75
CA HIS A 161 -7.16 2.16 -12.82
C HIS A 161 -6.60 2.54 -11.45
N SER A 162 -5.33 2.20 -11.22
CA SER A 162 -4.58 2.55 -10.00
C SER A 162 -3.57 3.69 -10.19
N ALA A 163 -3.27 4.10 -11.43
CA ALA A 163 -2.38 5.23 -11.69
C ALA A 163 -2.96 6.53 -11.12
N ALA A 164 -2.19 7.21 -10.25
CA ALA A 164 -2.50 8.50 -9.68
C ALA A 164 -1.20 9.13 -9.15
N THR A 165 -1.13 10.46 -9.08
CA THR A 165 -0.24 11.09 -8.10
C THR A 165 -0.91 11.08 -6.73
N VAL A 166 -0.18 10.59 -5.73
CA VAL A 166 -0.62 10.45 -4.33
C VAL A 166 0.07 11.46 -3.40
N LYS A 167 0.85 12.41 -3.96
CA LYS A 167 1.46 13.48 -3.16
C LYS A 167 0.40 14.52 -2.84
N PHE A 168 0.29 14.89 -1.56
CA PHE A 168 -0.65 15.94 -1.14
C PHE A 168 -0.21 17.34 -1.61
N ASP A 169 1.08 17.52 -1.88
CA ASP A 169 1.71 18.75 -2.34
C ASP A 169 2.09 18.73 -3.84
N GLU A 170 1.45 17.88 -4.66
CA GLU A 170 1.65 17.94 -6.12
C GLU A 170 1.05 19.23 -6.69
N HIS A 171 1.75 19.82 -7.67
CA HIS A 171 1.25 20.98 -8.41
C HIS A 171 -0.07 20.65 -9.14
N LEU A 172 -1.06 21.54 -9.02
CA LEU A 172 -2.43 21.29 -9.48
C LEU A 172 -2.51 20.91 -10.96
N ARG A 173 -1.72 21.55 -11.83
CA ARG A 173 -1.65 21.21 -13.27
C ARG A 173 -1.36 19.72 -13.47
N ALA A 174 -0.28 19.20 -12.87
CA ALA A 174 0.13 17.80 -13.00
C ALA A 174 -0.87 16.84 -12.34
N ALA A 175 -1.48 17.26 -11.22
CA ALA A 175 -2.51 16.50 -10.55
C ALA A 175 -3.79 16.36 -11.37
N LEU A 176 -4.22 17.40 -12.10
CA LEU A 176 -5.41 17.32 -12.98
C LEU A 176 -5.19 16.39 -14.17
N LEU A 177 -4.03 16.47 -14.85
CA LEU A 177 -3.69 15.54 -15.94
C LEU A 177 -3.76 14.09 -15.43
N THR A 178 -3.04 13.79 -14.35
CA THR A 178 -2.85 12.41 -13.88
C THR A 178 -4.07 11.85 -13.15
N ASN A 179 -4.71 12.63 -12.27
CA ASN A 179 -5.77 12.12 -11.41
C ASN A 179 -7.17 12.30 -12.00
N VAL A 180 -7.39 13.25 -12.90
CA VAL A 180 -8.73 13.58 -13.45
C VAL A 180 -8.84 13.25 -14.95
N GLN A 181 -7.94 13.75 -15.79
CA GLN A 181 -8.03 13.52 -17.24
C GLN A 181 -7.73 12.08 -17.65
N ALA A 182 -6.67 11.46 -17.11
CA ALA A 182 -6.36 10.06 -17.40
C ALA A 182 -7.53 9.08 -17.11
N PRO A 183 -8.27 9.18 -15.99
CA PRO A 183 -9.50 8.42 -15.79
C PRO A 183 -10.57 8.69 -16.86
N LEU A 184 -10.71 9.93 -17.34
CA LEU A 184 -11.67 10.28 -18.39
C LEU A 184 -11.25 9.75 -19.77
N TYR A 185 -9.96 9.76 -20.10
CA TYR A 185 -9.44 9.08 -21.31
C TYR A 185 -9.62 7.56 -21.23
N LEU A 186 -9.39 6.95 -20.06
CA LEU A 186 -9.70 5.54 -19.82
C LEU A 186 -11.20 5.26 -19.96
N LEU A 187 -12.06 6.17 -19.50
CA LEU A 187 -13.51 6.02 -19.63
C LEU A 187 -13.98 6.14 -21.09
N GLN A 188 -13.39 7.04 -21.88
CA GLN A 188 -13.62 7.11 -23.32
C GLN A 188 -13.21 5.80 -24.01
N LEU A 189 -12.03 5.28 -23.69
CA LEU A 189 -11.55 3.98 -24.19
C LEU A 189 -12.45 2.82 -23.77
N ALA A 190 -12.94 2.84 -22.52
CA ALA A 190 -13.82 1.83 -21.94
C ALA A 190 -15.20 1.76 -22.63
N ARG A 191 -15.74 2.89 -23.10
CA ARG A 191 -17.00 2.95 -23.86
C ARG A 191 -16.93 2.25 -25.22
N GLU A 192 -15.73 2.17 -25.80
CA GLU A 192 -15.53 1.54 -27.11
C GLU A 192 -15.23 0.04 -27.02
N MET A 193 -14.91 -0.47 -25.82
CA MET A 193 -14.58 -1.87 -25.60
C MET A 193 -15.77 -2.80 -25.87
N LYS A 194 -15.56 -3.77 -26.77
CA LYS A 194 -16.60 -4.70 -27.24
C LYS A 194 -17.18 -5.59 -26.13
N GLU A 195 -16.36 -5.97 -25.15
CA GLU A 195 -16.69 -6.97 -24.13
C GLU A 195 -16.34 -6.54 -22.69
N LEU A 196 -16.31 -5.24 -22.39
CA LEU A 196 -16.01 -4.74 -21.04
C LEU A 196 -17.03 -5.26 -20.01
N LYS A 197 -16.52 -5.93 -18.97
CA LYS A 197 -17.30 -6.54 -17.89
C LYS A 197 -17.25 -5.73 -16.60
N ALA A 198 -16.16 -5.04 -16.31
CA ALA A 198 -16.02 -4.12 -15.18
C ALA A 198 -14.88 -3.10 -15.39
N PHE A 199 -15.08 -1.85 -14.97
CA PHE A 199 -14.04 -0.84 -14.84
C PHE A 199 -14.00 -0.35 -13.38
N MET A 200 -12.92 -0.65 -12.66
CA MET A 200 -12.69 -0.15 -11.31
C MET A 200 -11.77 1.07 -11.33
N HIS A 201 -12.27 2.21 -10.84
CA HIS A 201 -11.45 3.38 -10.53
C HIS A 201 -11.08 3.39 -9.04
N ILE A 202 -9.78 3.44 -8.75
CA ILE A 202 -9.28 3.54 -7.37
C ILE A 202 -9.18 5.01 -6.99
N SER A 203 -10.10 5.45 -6.12
CA SER A 203 -10.09 6.75 -5.46
C SER A 203 -9.43 6.61 -4.08
N THR A 204 -9.99 7.23 -3.03
CA THR A 204 -9.58 7.09 -1.63
C THR A 204 -10.75 7.43 -0.72
N ALA A 205 -10.83 6.79 0.46
CA ALA A 205 -11.84 7.13 1.48
C ALA A 205 -11.81 8.62 1.84
N TYR A 206 -10.63 9.23 1.80
CA TYR A 206 -10.41 10.65 2.13
C TYR A 206 -10.77 11.64 1.01
N SER A 207 -11.39 11.22 -0.10
CA SER A 207 -11.72 12.13 -1.20
C SER A 207 -12.64 13.27 -0.74
N ASN A 208 -13.52 13.01 0.23
CA ASN A 208 -14.41 14.01 0.82
C ASN A 208 -14.03 14.38 2.28
N SER A 209 -12.74 14.30 2.62
CA SER A 209 -12.20 14.51 3.99
C SER A 209 -12.37 15.91 4.59
N HIS A 210 -12.88 16.87 3.82
CA HIS A 210 -13.38 18.14 4.35
C HIS A 210 -14.59 17.93 5.28
N LEU A 211 -15.40 16.89 5.04
CA LEU A 211 -16.51 16.45 5.90
C LEU A 211 -16.02 15.67 7.13
N SER A 212 -16.89 15.54 8.13
CA SER A 212 -16.69 14.67 9.31
C SER A 212 -17.28 13.27 9.16
N SER A 213 -18.10 13.02 8.14
CA SER A 213 -18.71 11.72 7.87
C SER A 213 -18.80 11.44 6.37
N ILE A 214 -18.32 10.27 5.95
CA ILE A 214 -18.18 9.88 4.54
C ILE A 214 -18.87 8.52 4.28
N ASP A 215 -19.92 8.58 3.47
CA ASP A 215 -20.71 7.45 3.02
C ASP A 215 -20.26 6.93 1.64
N GLU A 216 -20.77 5.76 1.27
CA GLU A 216 -20.62 5.14 -0.06
C GLU A 216 -21.60 5.76 -1.09
N LYS A 217 -21.58 7.10 -1.16
CA LYS A 217 -22.35 7.93 -2.10
C LYS A 217 -21.45 8.98 -2.74
N PHE A 218 -21.89 9.53 -3.87
CA PHE A 218 -21.25 10.69 -4.47
C PHE A 218 -21.59 11.97 -3.71
N TYR A 219 -20.63 12.90 -3.68
CA TYR A 219 -20.77 14.19 -3.03
C TYR A 219 -20.74 15.31 -4.09
N PRO A 220 -21.49 16.41 -3.88
CA PRO A 220 -21.45 17.55 -4.78
C PRO A 220 -20.09 18.26 -4.70
N ILE A 221 -19.62 18.75 -5.84
CA ILE A 221 -18.46 19.63 -5.96
C ILE A 221 -18.78 20.65 -7.06
N GLU A 222 -18.64 21.93 -6.74
CA GLU A 222 -19.02 23.04 -7.63
C GLU A 222 -18.09 23.12 -8.85
N ALA A 223 -16.79 22.94 -8.65
CA ALA A 223 -15.77 22.98 -9.69
C ALA A 223 -16.09 22.05 -10.87
N ASP A 224 -16.21 22.60 -12.07
CA ASP A 224 -16.31 21.85 -13.33
C ASP A 224 -14.92 21.65 -13.94
N CYS A 225 -14.60 20.43 -14.35
CA CYS A 225 -13.26 20.09 -14.83
C CYS A 225 -12.84 20.85 -16.09
N SER A 226 -13.77 21.13 -17.02
CA SER A 226 -13.45 21.83 -18.28
C SER A 226 -13.10 23.30 -17.99
N HIS A 227 -13.92 23.98 -17.19
CA HIS A 227 -13.64 25.37 -16.81
C HIS A 227 -12.35 25.50 -15.99
N LEU A 228 -12.13 24.58 -15.04
CA LEU A 228 -10.91 24.56 -14.22
C LEU A 228 -9.65 24.38 -15.08
N GLN A 229 -9.70 23.50 -16.09
CA GLN A 229 -8.61 23.31 -17.04
C GLN A 229 -8.36 24.55 -17.90
N GLU A 230 -9.40 25.12 -18.51
CA GLU A 230 -9.27 26.35 -19.32
C GLU A 230 -8.67 27.53 -18.54
N MET A 231 -8.96 27.62 -17.24
CA MET A 231 -8.35 28.61 -16.36
C MET A 231 -6.86 28.31 -16.14
N ILE A 232 -6.52 27.06 -15.80
CA ILE A 232 -5.14 26.64 -15.50
C ILE A 232 -4.23 26.71 -16.73
N ASP A 233 -4.74 26.45 -17.92
CA ASP A 233 -3.98 26.58 -19.17
C ASP A 233 -3.66 28.05 -19.54
N LYS A 234 -4.33 29.02 -18.91
CA LYS A 234 -4.06 30.47 -19.06
C LYS A 234 -3.16 31.05 -17.95
N LEU A 235 -2.88 30.29 -16.88
CA LEU A 235 -2.12 30.76 -15.72
C LEU A 235 -0.69 30.18 -15.71
N THR A 236 0.26 30.97 -15.22
CA THR A 236 1.60 30.47 -14.85
C THR A 236 1.55 29.65 -13.57
N ASP A 237 2.54 28.79 -13.35
CA ASP A 237 2.61 27.98 -12.13
C ASP A 237 2.68 28.82 -10.84
N SER A 238 3.24 30.04 -10.86
CA SER A 238 3.18 30.96 -9.70
C SER A 238 1.73 31.36 -9.40
N GLN A 239 1.02 31.84 -10.42
CA GLN A 239 -0.37 32.27 -10.28
C GLN A 239 -1.29 31.12 -9.85
N ILE A 240 -1.04 29.89 -10.34
CA ILE A 240 -1.78 28.70 -9.91
C ILE A 240 -1.59 28.47 -8.41
N ASN A 241 -0.37 28.61 -7.87
CA ASN A 241 -0.13 28.47 -6.43
C ASN A 241 -0.78 29.60 -5.62
N GLU A 242 -0.89 30.81 -6.17
CA GLU A 242 -1.58 31.95 -5.54
C GLU A 242 -3.11 31.76 -5.46
N VAL A 243 -3.73 31.17 -6.49
CA VAL A 243 -5.18 30.87 -6.52
C VAL A 243 -5.55 29.48 -6.00
N LEU A 244 -4.56 28.64 -5.66
CA LEU A 244 -4.79 27.26 -5.21
C LEU A 244 -5.73 27.15 -4.00
N PRO A 245 -5.63 27.99 -2.94
CA PRO A 245 -6.55 27.91 -1.82
C PRO A 245 -8.02 28.11 -2.21
N GLN A 246 -8.30 29.02 -3.14
CA GLN A 246 -9.64 29.31 -3.66
C GLN A 246 -10.17 28.14 -4.49
N ILE A 247 -9.31 27.48 -5.28
CA ILE A 247 -9.68 26.29 -6.07
C ILE A 247 -9.98 25.10 -5.15
N LEU A 248 -9.14 24.86 -4.14
CA LEU A 248 -9.32 23.76 -3.19
C LEU A 248 -10.53 23.98 -2.28
N GLY A 249 -10.87 25.24 -1.97
CA GLY A 249 -11.99 25.59 -1.10
C GLY A 249 -11.86 24.94 0.28
N GLN A 250 -12.71 23.95 0.56
CA GLN A 250 -12.69 23.21 1.83
C GLN A 250 -11.74 22.00 1.84
N TRP A 251 -11.24 21.56 0.69
CA TRP A 251 -10.37 20.38 0.61
C TRP A 251 -8.98 20.67 1.17
N PRO A 252 -8.41 19.78 2.02
CA PRO A 252 -7.16 20.03 2.71
C PRO A 252 -5.93 20.01 1.79
N ASN A 253 -6.02 19.46 0.58
CA ASN A 253 -4.92 19.34 -0.36
C ASN A 253 -5.38 18.96 -1.79
N THR A 254 -4.48 19.15 -2.75
CA THR A 254 -4.66 18.81 -4.18
C THR A 254 -5.07 17.36 -4.41
N TYR A 255 -4.53 16.42 -3.64
CA TYR A 255 -4.81 14.99 -3.83
C TYR A 255 -6.28 14.65 -3.55
N THR A 256 -6.81 15.05 -2.39
CA THR A 256 -8.20 14.78 -2.00
C THR A 256 -9.19 15.53 -2.89
N PHE A 257 -8.90 16.79 -3.23
CA PHE A 257 -9.68 17.58 -4.19
C PHE A 257 -9.76 16.90 -5.56
N THR A 258 -8.62 16.53 -6.16
CA THR A 258 -8.61 15.90 -7.48
C THR A 258 -9.30 14.54 -7.47
N LYS A 259 -9.17 13.74 -6.40
CA LYS A 259 -9.93 12.49 -6.26
C LYS A 259 -11.45 12.71 -6.19
N ALA A 260 -11.94 13.71 -5.46
CA ALA A 260 -13.37 14.04 -5.45
C ALA A 260 -13.87 14.54 -6.82
N LEU A 261 -13.09 15.40 -7.49
CA LEU A 261 -13.42 15.90 -8.83
C LEU A 261 -13.51 14.74 -9.85
N THR A 262 -12.57 13.80 -9.82
CA THR A 262 -12.60 12.60 -10.68
C THR A 262 -13.84 11.76 -10.46
N GLU A 263 -14.24 11.52 -9.22
CA GLU A 263 -15.48 10.78 -8.93
C GLU A 263 -16.71 11.49 -9.52
N LYS A 264 -16.79 12.82 -9.42
CA LYS A 264 -17.88 13.63 -10.02
C LYS A 264 -17.91 13.52 -11.54
N GLU A 265 -16.78 13.71 -12.22
CA GLU A 265 -16.72 13.66 -13.68
C GLU A 265 -16.92 12.25 -14.23
N LEU A 266 -16.35 11.21 -13.58
CA LEU A 266 -16.62 9.82 -13.95
C LEU A 266 -18.10 9.46 -13.81
N ARG A 267 -18.78 9.91 -12.74
CA ARG A 267 -20.23 9.72 -12.58
C ARG A 267 -21.04 10.42 -13.69
N LYS A 268 -20.69 11.67 -14.01
CA LYS A 268 -21.31 12.46 -15.09
C LYS A 268 -21.12 11.79 -16.47
N ALA A 269 -20.00 11.12 -16.68
CA ALA A 269 -19.62 10.55 -17.97
C ALA A 269 -19.79 9.02 -18.09
N CYS A 270 -20.15 8.25 -17.07
CA CYS A 270 -20.06 6.78 -17.15
C CYS A 270 -20.96 6.16 -18.23
N ALA A 271 -22.14 6.73 -18.50
CA ALA A 271 -22.97 6.45 -19.68
C ALA A 271 -23.14 4.94 -20.02
N GLY A 272 -23.46 4.11 -19.02
CA GLY A 272 -23.67 2.67 -19.18
C GLY A 272 -22.43 1.79 -19.06
N VAL A 273 -21.21 2.35 -18.97
CA VAL A 273 -20.01 1.59 -18.62
C VAL A 273 -20.18 0.95 -17.24
N PRO A 274 -19.79 -0.34 -17.05
CA PRO A 274 -19.86 -1.03 -15.76
C PRO A 274 -18.78 -0.54 -14.79
N LEU A 275 -18.92 0.70 -14.35
CA LEU A 275 -17.97 1.42 -13.50
C LEU A 275 -18.21 1.11 -12.02
N GLY A 276 -17.14 0.90 -11.27
CA GLY A 276 -17.14 0.89 -9.80
C GLY A 276 -16.10 1.87 -9.26
N ILE A 277 -16.44 2.56 -8.16
CA ILE A 277 -15.52 3.44 -7.44
C ILE A 277 -15.04 2.73 -6.18
N PHE A 278 -13.73 2.54 -6.06
CA PHE A 278 -13.13 1.86 -4.92
C PHE A 278 -12.32 2.86 -4.09
N ARG A 279 -12.70 3.07 -2.83
CA ARG A 279 -12.14 4.10 -1.93
C ARG A 279 -11.40 3.44 -0.75
N PRO A 280 -10.11 3.06 -0.92
CA PRO A 280 -9.30 2.59 0.20
C PRO A 280 -8.90 3.73 1.14
N ALA A 281 -8.73 3.40 2.42
CA ALA A 281 -8.16 4.26 3.43
C ALA A 281 -6.61 4.30 3.36
N ILE A 282 -5.92 4.42 4.50
CA ILE A 282 -4.46 4.50 4.56
C ILE A 282 -3.88 3.10 4.33
N VAL A 283 -3.46 2.84 3.09
CA VAL A 283 -2.90 1.55 2.70
C VAL A 283 -1.51 1.35 3.33
N THR A 284 -1.37 0.31 4.14
CA THR A 284 -0.13 -0.09 4.82
C THR A 284 0.44 -1.39 4.23
N SER A 285 1.50 -1.95 4.83
CA SER A 285 2.10 -3.21 4.38
C SER A 285 1.09 -4.36 4.37
N THR A 286 1.37 -5.41 3.61
CA THR A 286 0.60 -6.66 3.58
C THR A 286 0.42 -7.24 5.00
N ALA A 287 -0.73 -7.84 5.26
CA ALA A 287 -0.97 -8.56 6.51
C ALA A 287 -0.46 -10.00 6.44
N LYS A 288 -0.58 -10.65 5.29
CA LYS A 288 -0.33 -12.09 5.14
C LYS A 288 0.35 -12.45 3.82
N GLU A 289 -0.16 -11.97 2.67
CA GLU A 289 0.24 -12.50 1.37
C GLU A 289 0.76 -11.42 0.38
N PRO A 290 1.58 -11.79 -0.61
CA PRO A 290 2.31 -13.07 -0.72
C PRO A 290 3.52 -13.17 0.22
N LEU A 291 3.91 -12.05 0.84
CA LEU A 291 4.89 -11.97 1.92
C LEU A 291 4.28 -11.13 3.05
N LYS A 292 4.46 -11.53 4.30
CA LYS A 292 3.97 -10.77 5.48
C LYS A 292 4.76 -9.48 5.67
N CYS A 293 4.06 -8.39 6.00
CA CYS A 293 4.62 -7.06 6.25
C CYS A 293 5.52 -6.52 5.11
N TRP A 294 5.25 -6.87 3.85
CA TRP A 294 5.94 -6.31 2.69
C TRP A 294 5.45 -4.90 2.36
N LEU A 295 6.40 -4.01 2.05
CA LEU A 295 6.17 -2.64 1.62
C LEU A 295 7.40 -2.07 0.88
N ASP A 296 7.16 -1.16 -0.08
CA ASP A 296 8.20 -0.57 -0.94
C ASP A 296 8.29 0.97 -0.86
N ASN A 297 7.51 1.59 0.03
CA ASN A 297 7.42 3.04 0.19
C ASN A 297 7.26 3.46 1.67
N MET A 298 7.51 4.74 1.94
CA MET A 298 7.47 5.36 3.27
C MET A 298 6.29 6.33 3.44
N TYR A 299 5.16 6.07 2.77
CA TYR A 299 4.02 6.99 2.82
C TYR A 299 3.26 6.90 4.16
N GLY A 300 2.64 8.02 4.56
CA GLY A 300 1.83 8.14 5.77
C GLY A 300 2.49 7.57 7.04
N PRO A 301 1.83 6.65 7.78
CA PRO A 301 2.31 6.15 9.07
C PRO A 301 3.69 5.49 8.99
N THR A 302 4.02 4.82 7.89
CA THR A 302 5.34 4.20 7.69
C THR A 302 6.46 5.24 7.75
N GLY A 303 6.26 6.43 7.18
CA GLY A 303 7.24 7.52 7.25
C GLY A 303 7.44 8.04 8.68
N VAL A 304 6.37 8.08 9.48
CA VAL A 304 6.43 8.43 10.92
C VAL A 304 7.19 7.35 11.70
N ALA A 305 6.88 6.07 11.46
CA ALA A 305 7.55 4.94 12.08
C ALA A 305 9.06 4.96 11.79
N VAL A 306 9.46 5.08 10.52
CA VAL A 306 10.88 5.18 10.12
C VAL A 306 11.58 6.41 10.71
N GLY A 307 10.92 7.58 10.68
CA GLY A 307 11.46 8.79 11.30
C GLY A 307 11.74 8.60 12.80
N SER A 308 10.87 7.87 13.49
CA SER A 308 10.98 7.60 14.93
C SER A 308 11.99 6.49 15.24
N MET A 309 12.02 5.41 14.45
CA MET A 309 13.00 4.31 14.56
C MET A 309 14.44 4.77 14.34
N THR A 310 14.64 5.73 13.44
CA THR A 310 15.95 6.35 13.22
C THR A 310 16.34 7.34 14.32
N GLY A 311 15.39 7.74 15.19
CA GLY A 311 15.58 8.75 16.22
C GLY A 311 15.57 10.20 15.71
N MET A 312 15.20 10.42 14.44
CA MET A 312 15.16 11.75 13.80
C MET A 312 13.83 12.47 14.04
N LEU A 313 12.69 11.78 14.05
CA LEU A 313 11.38 12.34 14.37
C LEU A 313 11.09 12.16 15.87
N ARG A 314 11.25 13.23 16.63
CA ARG A 314 10.98 13.27 18.09
C ARG A 314 9.64 13.90 18.50
N THR A 315 8.99 14.64 17.62
CA THR A 315 7.67 15.21 17.88
C THR A 315 6.90 15.30 16.58
N ILE A 316 5.58 15.14 16.65
CA ILE A 316 4.66 15.40 15.55
C ILE A 316 3.34 15.93 16.09
N GLN A 317 2.70 16.82 15.33
CA GLN A 317 1.33 17.23 15.64
C GLN A 317 0.38 16.08 15.27
N CYS A 318 -0.25 15.49 16.27
CA CYS A 318 -1.08 14.29 16.17
C CYS A 318 -1.93 14.17 17.44
N ASP A 319 -3.22 13.86 17.29
CA ASP A 319 -4.12 13.51 18.38
C ASP A 319 -4.15 11.98 18.50
N GLU A 320 -3.64 11.46 19.62
CA GLU A 320 -3.54 10.02 19.85
C GLU A 320 -4.90 9.30 19.91
N ASN A 321 -5.99 10.04 20.09
CA ASN A 321 -7.36 9.52 20.19
C ASN A 321 -8.07 9.45 18.83
N VAL A 322 -7.53 10.12 17.81
CA VAL A 322 -8.09 10.09 16.44
C VAL A 322 -7.82 8.71 15.82
N THR A 323 -8.83 8.22 15.09
CA THR A 323 -8.79 6.94 14.39
C THR A 323 -7.73 6.95 13.30
N ALA A 324 -6.91 5.91 13.28
CA ALA A 324 -5.99 5.61 12.21
C ALA A 324 -6.66 4.55 11.31
N ASP A 325 -7.35 4.97 10.25
CA ASP A 325 -7.94 4.03 9.28
C ASP A 325 -6.86 3.38 8.40
N LEU A 326 -6.10 2.47 9.00
CA LEU A 326 -5.06 1.66 8.38
C LEU A 326 -5.68 0.42 7.73
N VAL A 327 -5.26 0.08 6.52
CA VAL A 327 -5.75 -1.10 5.78
C VAL A 327 -4.60 -1.83 5.07
N PRO A 328 -4.41 -3.15 5.28
CA PRO A 328 -3.33 -3.90 4.62
C PRO A 328 -3.51 -4.02 3.09
N VAL A 329 -2.44 -3.79 2.32
CA VAL A 329 -2.49 -3.73 0.84
C VAL A 329 -3.00 -5.02 0.17
N ASP A 330 -2.74 -6.19 0.74
CA ASP A 330 -3.24 -7.48 0.26
C ASP A 330 -4.75 -7.60 0.44
N SER A 331 -5.26 -7.22 1.61
CA SER A 331 -6.70 -7.20 1.91
C SER A 331 -7.44 -6.17 1.04
N VAL A 332 -6.82 -5.02 0.79
CA VAL A 332 -7.30 -4.00 -0.17
C VAL A 332 -7.41 -4.56 -1.59
N VAL A 333 -6.39 -5.28 -2.07
CA VAL A 333 -6.40 -5.94 -3.40
C VAL A 333 -7.46 -7.03 -3.48
N ASN A 334 -7.59 -7.87 -2.46
CA ASN A 334 -8.58 -8.93 -2.41
C ASN A 334 -10.01 -8.36 -2.49
N CYS A 335 -10.31 -7.28 -1.75
CA CYS A 335 -11.59 -6.59 -1.85
C CYS A 335 -11.80 -5.94 -3.23
N LEU A 336 -10.76 -5.34 -3.82
CA LEU A 336 -10.84 -4.70 -5.14
C LEU A 336 -11.16 -5.71 -6.26
N ILE A 337 -10.54 -6.89 -6.21
CA ILE A 337 -10.79 -8.01 -7.13
C ILE A 337 -12.27 -8.45 -6.99
N ALA A 338 -12.72 -8.75 -5.76
CA ALA A 338 -14.10 -9.15 -5.47
C ALA A 338 -15.14 -8.08 -5.85
N ALA A 339 -14.82 -6.79 -5.62
CA ALA A 339 -15.69 -5.67 -5.97
C ALA A 339 -15.88 -5.57 -7.50
N SER A 340 -14.85 -5.88 -8.30
CA SER A 340 -14.99 -5.86 -9.77
C SER A 340 -15.92 -6.95 -10.30
N TYR A 341 -15.94 -8.13 -9.66
CA TYR A 341 -16.90 -9.19 -9.94
C TYR A 341 -18.34 -8.72 -9.59
N ASP A 342 -18.54 -8.19 -8.38
CA ASP A 342 -19.85 -7.66 -7.95
C ASP A 342 -20.37 -6.52 -8.84
N VAL A 343 -19.49 -5.62 -9.29
CA VAL A 343 -19.82 -4.59 -10.29
C VAL A 343 -20.33 -5.24 -11.57
N SER A 344 -19.62 -6.24 -12.12
CA SER A 344 -20.07 -6.92 -13.34
C SER A 344 -21.44 -7.59 -13.17
N GLN A 345 -21.66 -8.27 -12.04
CA GLN A 345 -22.93 -8.94 -11.75
C GLN A 345 -24.09 -7.95 -11.59
N LYS A 346 -23.87 -6.80 -10.94
CA LYS A 346 -24.88 -5.73 -10.80
C LYS A 346 -25.27 -5.12 -12.14
N TYR A 347 -24.30 -4.80 -13.00
CA TYR A 347 -24.57 -4.24 -14.33
C TYR A 347 -25.20 -5.24 -15.31
N ARG A 348 -25.04 -6.56 -15.08
CA ARG A 348 -25.77 -7.62 -15.81
C ARG A 348 -27.16 -7.95 -15.26
N SER A 349 -27.52 -7.43 -14.09
CA SER A 349 -28.82 -7.71 -13.47
C SER A 349 -29.97 -7.06 -14.25
N ARG A 350 -31.21 -7.49 -13.99
CA ARG A 350 -32.42 -6.90 -14.60
C ARG A 350 -32.63 -5.42 -14.27
N SER A 351 -31.93 -4.89 -13.28
CA SER A 351 -32.00 -3.49 -12.86
C SER A 351 -30.59 -2.98 -12.56
N PRO A 352 -29.81 -2.63 -13.61
CA PRO A 352 -28.48 -2.06 -13.45
C PRO A 352 -28.51 -0.81 -12.55
N PRO A 353 -27.44 -0.55 -11.78
CA PRO A 353 -27.44 0.56 -10.84
C PRO A 353 -27.44 1.90 -11.59
N SER A 354 -28.26 2.85 -11.11
CA SER A 354 -28.41 4.19 -11.71
C SER A 354 -27.16 5.06 -11.55
N GLU A 355 -26.33 4.78 -10.54
CA GLU A 355 -25.02 5.39 -10.33
C GLU A 355 -23.96 4.30 -10.08
N PRO A 356 -22.68 4.53 -10.42
CA PRO A 356 -21.61 3.58 -10.13
C PRO A 356 -21.54 3.23 -8.64
N PRO A 357 -21.54 1.93 -8.25
CA PRO A 357 -21.40 1.54 -6.85
C PRO A 357 -20.04 1.99 -6.29
N ILE A 358 -20.09 2.61 -5.11
CA ILE A 358 -18.93 2.98 -4.32
C ILE A 358 -18.70 1.94 -3.21
N PHE A 359 -17.43 1.59 -2.99
CA PHE A 359 -16.98 0.72 -1.90
C PHE A 359 -15.95 1.48 -1.05
N ASN A 360 -16.27 1.75 0.21
CA ASN A 360 -15.31 2.32 1.16
C ASN A 360 -14.57 1.17 1.84
N TYR A 361 -13.24 1.10 1.70
CA TYR A 361 -12.42 0.06 2.34
C TYR A 361 -11.59 0.69 3.48
N VAL A 362 -12.11 0.54 4.70
CA VAL A 362 -11.75 1.27 5.93
C VAL A 362 -11.73 0.29 7.11
N SER A 363 -10.97 0.58 8.17
CA SER A 363 -10.86 -0.30 9.35
C SER A 363 -11.71 0.17 10.53
N SER A 364 -11.96 1.48 10.66
CA SER A 364 -12.75 2.11 11.74
C SER A 364 -14.10 1.47 12.07
N VAL A 365 -14.79 0.89 11.07
CA VAL A 365 -16.15 0.33 11.25
C VAL A 365 -16.15 -1.07 11.86
N GLU A 366 -15.07 -1.84 11.70
CA GLU A 366 -15.03 -3.26 12.06
C GLU A 366 -13.85 -3.65 12.97
N ASN A 367 -12.77 -2.86 12.93
CA ASN A 367 -11.53 -3.15 13.63
C ASN A 367 -10.72 -1.85 13.85
N LYS A 368 -11.29 -0.92 14.63
CA LYS A 368 -10.73 0.41 14.89
C LYS A 368 -9.38 0.32 15.62
N ILE A 369 -8.44 1.15 15.19
CA ILE A 369 -7.16 1.43 15.84
C ILE A 369 -6.93 2.94 15.89
N THR A 370 -6.37 3.49 16.96
CA THR A 370 -6.02 4.93 17.03
C THR A 370 -4.55 5.22 16.70
N TRP A 371 -4.20 6.49 16.51
CA TRP A 371 -2.79 6.88 16.38
C TRP A 371 -1.98 6.58 17.66
N GLY A 372 -2.61 6.65 18.84
CA GLY A 372 -2.02 6.22 20.10
C GLY A 372 -1.76 4.72 20.16
N ASP A 373 -2.71 3.90 19.70
CA ASP A 373 -2.53 2.45 19.60
C ASP A 373 -1.42 2.09 18.62
N PHE A 374 -1.41 2.69 17.43
CA PHE A 374 -0.34 2.51 16.44
C PHE A 374 1.03 2.82 17.07
N MET A 375 1.16 3.94 17.80
CA MET A 375 2.39 4.26 18.50
C MET A 375 2.74 3.20 19.56
N ARG A 376 1.80 2.82 20.43
CA ARG A 376 2.02 1.82 21.50
C ARG A 376 2.47 0.47 20.93
N GLN A 377 1.78 -0.05 19.92
CA GLN A 377 2.07 -1.34 19.29
C GLN A 377 3.48 -1.38 18.66
N ASN A 378 3.92 -0.28 18.06
CA ASN A 378 5.28 -0.14 17.51
C ASN A 378 6.34 0.02 18.61
N MET A 379 6.10 0.86 19.61
CA MET A 379 7.04 1.11 20.73
C MET A 379 7.30 -0.17 21.53
N ALA A 380 6.29 -1.02 21.74
CA ALA A 380 6.43 -2.30 22.43
C ALA A 380 7.37 -3.30 21.70
N ARG A 381 7.68 -3.07 20.42
CA ARG A 381 8.39 -4.01 19.54
C ARG A 381 9.70 -3.48 18.98
N ILE A 382 9.98 -2.18 19.11
CA ILE A 382 11.17 -1.57 18.50
C ILE A 382 12.49 -2.17 18.99
N ASP A 383 12.58 -2.54 20.27
CA ASP A 383 13.78 -3.19 20.83
C ASP A 383 14.06 -4.58 20.20
N ARG A 384 13.03 -5.24 19.64
CA ARG A 384 13.17 -6.48 18.88
C ARG A 384 13.74 -6.20 17.49
N HIS A 385 13.33 -5.11 16.83
CA HIS A 385 13.67 -4.79 15.43
C HIS A 385 14.19 -3.35 15.21
N PRO A 386 15.28 -2.91 15.89
CA PRO A 386 15.88 -1.60 15.65
C PRO A 386 16.54 -1.54 14.27
N LEU A 387 16.68 -0.33 13.72
CA LEU A 387 17.41 -0.11 12.46
C LEU A 387 18.92 0.04 12.70
N SER A 388 19.74 -0.52 11.80
CA SER A 388 21.21 -0.44 11.94
C SER A 388 21.71 1.00 11.75
N ASN A 389 21.01 1.79 10.93
CA ASN A 389 21.32 3.20 10.68
C ASN A 389 20.77 4.20 11.72
N ALA A 390 20.08 3.75 12.78
CA ALA A 390 19.52 4.66 13.79
C ALA A 390 20.59 5.61 14.38
N VAL A 391 20.27 6.90 14.49
CA VAL A 391 21.21 7.93 14.95
C VAL A 391 20.96 8.37 16.40
N TRP A 392 19.76 8.12 16.91
CA TRP A 392 19.37 8.44 18.29
C TRP A 392 18.38 7.39 18.82
N TYR A 393 18.23 7.30 20.14
CA TYR A 393 17.20 6.44 20.74
C TYR A 393 15.80 7.03 20.52
N ILE A 394 14.79 6.17 20.39
CA ILE A 394 13.43 6.61 20.11
C ILE A 394 12.88 7.50 21.25
N SER A 395 12.25 8.59 20.86
CA SER A 395 11.72 9.61 21.77
C SER A 395 10.58 10.42 21.12
N LEU A 396 9.73 9.74 20.34
CA LEU A 396 8.57 10.36 19.70
C LEU A 396 7.54 10.78 20.75
N THR A 397 7.09 12.03 20.66
CA THR A 397 5.91 12.55 21.37
C THR A 397 4.82 12.92 20.36
N LEU A 398 3.59 12.45 20.57
CA LEU A 398 2.42 12.93 19.84
C LEU A 398 1.86 14.16 20.54
N ASN A 399 1.66 15.25 19.81
CA ASN A 399 1.21 16.53 20.35
C ASN A 399 -0.09 16.97 19.68
N ARG A 400 -1.23 16.96 20.40
CA ARG A 400 -2.51 17.47 19.86
C ARG A 400 -2.44 18.96 19.53
N SER A 401 -1.76 19.74 20.38
CA SER A 401 -1.61 21.19 20.21
C SER A 401 -0.50 21.54 19.21
N ALA A 402 -0.85 22.33 18.19
CA ALA A 402 0.11 22.89 17.23
C ALA A 402 1.21 23.72 17.92
N LEU A 403 0.83 24.54 18.90
CA LEU A 403 1.77 25.38 19.66
C LEU A 403 2.75 24.52 20.47
N MET A 404 2.25 23.48 21.16
CA MET A 404 3.14 22.58 21.92
C MET A 404 4.07 21.81 20.97
N ASN A 405 3.56 21.34 19.83
CA ASN A 405 4.41 20.71 18.82
C ASN A 405 5.49 21.68 18.29
N GLN A 406 5.18 22.96 18.06
CA GLN A 406 6.18 23.95 17.65
C GLN A 406 7.28 24.17 18.71
N ILE A 407 6.91 24.23 20.00
CA ILE A 407 7.88 24.30 21.11
C ILE A 407 8.79 23.06 21.10
N TYR A 408 8.20 21.87 20.97
CA TYR A 408 8.98 20.62 20.87
C TYR A 408 9.86 20.59 19.61
N VAL A 409 9.39 21.08 18.46
CA VAL A 409 10.20 21.18 17.23
C VAL A 409 11.41 22.09 17.44
N PHE A 410 11.24 23.23 18.13
CA PHE A 410 12.35 24.12 18.45
C PHE A 410 13.43 23.41 19.28
N PHE A 411 13.06 22.81 20.41
CA PHE A 411 14.03 22.21 21.33
C PHE A 411 14.57 20.84 20.89
N LEU A 412 13.75 20.00 20.23
CA LEU A 412 14.09 18.61 19.91
C LEU A 412 14.59 18.42 18.48
N HIS A 413 14.26 19.33 17.56
CA HIS A 413 14.71 19.27 16.16
C HIS A 413 15.68 20.41 15.84
N LEU A 414 15.25 21.67 15.99
CA LEU A 414 16.00 22.82 15.47
C LEU A 414 17.30 23.09 16.24
N VAL A 415 17.24 23.23 17.57
CA VAL A 415 18.43 23.50 18.40
C VAL A 415 19.51 22.41 18.23
N PRO A 416 19.20 21.10 18.29
CA PRO A 416 20.18 20.05 17.98
C PRO A 416 20.70 20.10 16.55
N ALA A 417 19.88 20.46 15.56
CA ALA A 417 20.30 20.56 14.17
C ALA A 417 21.31 21.69 13.95
N VAL A 418 21.05 22.88 14.50
CA VAL A 418 21.96 24.03 14.44
C VAL A 418 23.28 23.69 15.14
N PHE A 419 23.24 23.05 16.31
CA PHE A 419 24.44 22.62 17.02
C PHE A 419 25.29 21.61 16.23
N ILE A 420 24.66 20.56 15.66
CA ILE A 420 25.36 19.55 14.86
C ILE A 420 25.92 20.15 13.56
N ASP A 421 25.15 20.98 12.87
CA ASP A 421 25.62 21.64 11.63
C ASP A 421 26.73 22.67 11.91
N GLY A 422 26.68 23.37 13.06
CA GLY A 422 27.75 24.24 13.54
C GLY A 422 29.05 23.47 13.81
N LEU A 423 28.98 22.39 14.59
CA LEU A 423 30.12 21.50 14.81
C LEU A 423 30.67 20.93 13.50
N ALA A 424 29.80 20.49 12.59
CA ALA A 424 30.21 20.02 11.27
C ALA A 424 31.03 21.09 10.54
N SER A 425 30.55 22.34 10.50
CA SER A 425 31.27 23.47 9.91
C SER A 425 32.61 23.75 10.58
N CYS A 426 32.70 23.70 11.92
CA CYS A 426 33.97 23.84 12.65
C CYS A 426 35.00 22.76 12.30
N PHE A 427 34.55 21.54 11.97
CA PHE A 427 35.42 20.44 11.52
C PHE A 427 35.55 20.33 9.98
N GLY A 428 35.22 21.40 9.23
CA GLY A 428 35.33 21.43 7.77
C GLY A 428 34.36 20.50 7.03
N ARG A 429 33.35 19.96 7.72
CA ARG A 429 32.31 19.08 7.17
C ARG A 429 31.11 19.90 6.71
N LYS A 430 30.44 19.41 5.65
CA LYS A 430 29.27 20.09 5.07
C LYS A 430 28.04 19.95 5.98
N PRO A 431 27.37 21.03 6.39
CA PRO A 431 26.13 20.97 7.18
C PRO A 431 24.95 20.40 6.38
N GLN A 432 24.15 19.57 7.06
CA GLN A 432 23.05 18.79 6.48
C GLN A 432 21.82 18.65 7.39
N MET A 433 21.94 18.70 8.72
CA MET A 433 20.84 18.39 9.65
C MET A 433 19.66 19.34 9.47
N LEU A 434 19.90 20.64 9.23
CA LEU A 434 18.83 21.59 8.91
C LEU A 434 18.09 21.22 7.61
N LYS A 435 18.77 20.62 6.62
CA LYS A 435 18.14 20.17 5.37
C LYS A 435 17.34 18.88 5.57
N VAL A 436 17.80 18.00 6.46
CA VAL A 436 17.05 16.80 6.87
C VAL A 436 15.75 17.22 7.58
N TYR A 437 15.84 18.12 8.56
CA TYR A 437 14.65 18.57 9.29
C TYR A 437 13.64 19.34 8.43
N ARG A 438 14.07 20.17 7.46
CA ARG A 438 13.13 20.76 6.47
C ARG A 438 12.27 19.70 5.77
N LYS A 439 12.84 18.54 5.42
CA LYS A 439 12.08 17.42 4.82
C LYS A 439 11.12 16.78 5.83
N ILE A 440 11.59 16.55 7.07
CA ILE A 440 10.77 15.97 8.14
C ILE A 440 9.59 16.88 8.51
N HIS A 441 9.81 18.20 8.59
CA HIS A 441 8.78 19.18 8.89
C HIS A 441 7.77 19.31 7.75
N LYS A 442 8.22 19.35 6.49
CA LYS A 442 7.32 19.31 5.32
C LYS A 442 6.48 18.03 5.27
N PHE A 443 7.09 16.88 5.58
CA PHE A 443 6.36 15.61 5.69
C PHE A 443 5.33 15.65 6.83
N SER A 444 5.70 16.18 8.00
CA SER A 444 4.81 16.28 9.16
C SER A 444 3.63 17.22 8.91
N SER A 445 3.85 18.35 8.22
CA SER A 445 2.79 19.33 7.94
C SER A 445 1.72 18.77 6.99
N VAL A 446 2.09 17.95 5.99
CA VAL A 446 1.10 17.39 5.05
C VAL A 446 0.21 16.31 5.67
N ILE A 447 0.67 15.59 6.71
CA ILE A 447 -0.13 14.55 7.38
C ILE A 447 -0.89 15.05 8.62
N CYS A 448 -0.58 16.26 9.11
CA CYS A 448 -1.18 16.87 10.30
C CYS A 448 -2.73 16.90 10.26
N TYR A 449 -3.31 17.19 9.08
CA TYR A 449 -4.76 17.24 8.90
C TYR A 449 -5.45 15.91 9.25
N PHE A 450 -4.91 14.79 8.77
CA PHE A 450 -5.47 13.44 8.97
C PHE A 450 -5.09 12.83 10.32
N SER A 451 -4.09 13.38 11.00
CA SER A 451 -3.67 12.94 12.34
C SER A 451 -4.30 13.73 13.48
N THR A 452 -5.11 14.76 13.19
CA THR A 452 -5.78 15.59 14.21
C THR A 452 -7.28 15.76 14.01
N LYS A 453 -7.86 15.23 12.93
CA LYS A 453 -9.30 15.30 12.63
C LYS A 453 -9.90 13.91 12.53
N GLU A 454 -10.87 13.61 13.39
CA GLU A 454 -11.71 12.41 13.29
C GLU A 454 -12.62 12.49 12.06
N ILE A 455 -12.71 11.40 11.30
CA ILE A 455 -13.62 11.24 10.16
C ILE A 455 -14.30 9.89 10.35
N SER A 456 -15.63 9.87 10.36
CA SER A 456 -16.42 8.63 10.40
C SER A 456 -16.69 8.13 8.98
N PHE A 457 -16.65 6.81 8.80
CA PHE A 457 -16.91 6.17 7.51
C PHE A 457 -18.08 5.20 7.58
N CYS A 458 -18.86 5.11 6.52
CA CYS A 458 -19.75 3.98 6.27
C CYS A 458 -19.11 3.06 5.22
N ASN A 459 -19.07 1.75 5.48
CA ASN A 459 -18.52 0.72 4.59
C ASN A 459 -19.54 -0.39 4.28
N ARG A 460 -20.83 -0.04 4.31
CA ARG A 460 -21.95 -0.99 4.25
C ARG A 460 -21.85 -1.92 3.03
N ARG A 461 -21.54 -1.39 1.84
CA ARG A 461 -21.41 -2.15 0.61
C ARG A 461 -20.19 -3.06 0.60
N THR A 462 -19.08 -2.64 1.19
CA THR A 462 -17.90 -3.49 1.43
C THR A 462 -18.23 -4.67 2.35
N ARG A 463 -19.03 -4.46 3.40
CA ARG A 463 -19.49 -5.55 4.29
C ARG A 463 -20.51 -6.47 3.61
N GLU A 464 -21.53 -5.91 2.96
CA GLU A 464 -22.47 -6.67 2.12
C GLU A 464 -21.77 -7.45 1.00
N LEU A 465 -20.63 -6.96 0.50
CA LEU A 465 -19.77 -7.68 -0.44
C LEU A 465 -19.11 -8.88 0.23
N TRP A 466 -18.49 -8.72 1.40
CA TRP A 466 -17.91 -9.85 2.14
C TRP A 466 -18.97 -10.89 2.52
N ASP A 467 -20.10 -10.46 3.10
CA ASP A 467 -21.11 -11.36 3.66
C ASP A 467 -21.69 -12.32 2.60
N LYS A 468 -21.90 -11.83 1.36
CA LYS A 468 -22.39 -12.64 0.23
C LYS A 468 -21.30 -13.43 -0.52
N THR A 469 -20.02 -13.15 -0.31
CA THR A 469 -18.93 -13.88 -0.99
C THR A 469 -18.92 -15.34 -0.54
N ALA A 470 -18.86 -16.30 -1.46
CA ALA A 470 -18.83 -17.72 -1.14
C ALA A 470 -17.60 -18.08 -0.28
N GLU A 471 -17.69 -19.10 0.58
CA GLU A 471 -16.61 -19.44 1.52
C GLU A 471 -15.27 -19.78 0.84
N LEU A 472 -15.32 -20.42 -0.35
CA LEU A 472 -14.11 -20.66 -1.15
C LEU A 472 -13.49 -19.35 -1.65
N ASP A 473 -14.31 -18.40 -2.12
CA ASP A 473 -13.86 -17.07 -2.53
C ASP A 473 -13.32 -16.26 -1.33
N LYS A 474 -13.92 -16.39 -0.14
CA LYS A 474 -13.41 -15.79 1.11
C LYS A 474 -12.03 -16.32 1.51
N GLN A 475 -11.77 -17.62 1.29
CA GLN A 475 -10.47 -18.24 1.55
C GLN A 475 -9.39 -17.82 0.53
N ILE A 476 -9.77 -17.68 -0.74
CA ILE A 476 -8.85 -17.29 -1.81
C ILE A 476 -8.60 -15.78 -1.80
N PHE A 477 -9.62 -14.96 -1.49
CA PHE A 477 -9.55 -13.50 -1.46
C PHE A 477 -10.03 -12.97 -0.08
N PRO A 478 -9.28 -13.21 1.00
CA PRO A 478 -9.64 -12.68 2.32
C PRO A 478 -9.52 -11.15 2.36
N PHE A 479 -10.59 -10.46 2.79
CA PHE A 479 -10.58 -9.00 2.95
C PHE A 479 -11.45 -8.47 4.11
N SER A 480 -11.91 -9.31 5.04
CA SER A 480 -12.64 -8.82 6.22
C SER A 480 -11.70 -8.20 7.25
N MET A 481 -11.90 -6.92 7.56
CA MET A 481 -11.13 -6.25 8.62
C MET A 481 -11.36 -6.86 10.01
N LYS A 482 -12.50 -7.52 10.25
CA LYS A 482 -12.78 -8.27 11.49
C LYS A 482 -11.81 -9.42 11.76
N GLN A 483 -11.18 -9.96 10.70
CA GLN A 483 -10.27 -11.11 10.79
C GLN A 483 -8.80 -10.69 10.94
N LEU A 484 -8.50 -9.40 10.91
CA LEU A 484 -7.14 -8.89 11.10
C LEU A 484 -6.80 -8.80 12.60
N ASP A 485 -5.81 -9.55 13.04
CA ASP A 485 -5.22 -9.34 14.37
C ASP A 485 -4.17 -8.21 14.29
N TRP A 486 -4.40 -7.12 15.02
CA TRP A 486 -3.46 -5.99 15.05
C TRP A 486 -2.15 -6.34 15.77
N GLU A 487 -2.15 -7.20 16.79
CA GLU A 487 -0.93 -7.59 17.48
C GLU A 487 -0.05 -8.47 16.60
N GLU A 488 -0.64 -9.45 15.91
CA GLU A 488 0.06 -10.34 14.96
C GLU A 488 0.58 -9.56 13.74
N TYR A 489 -0.15 -8.51 13.32
CA TYR A 489 0.28 -7.58 12.27
C TYR A 489 1.50 -6.74 12.71
N PHE A 490 1.46 -6.14 13.90
CA PHE A 490 2.56 -5.30 14.38
C PHE A 490 3.80 -6.09 14.84
N ASP A 491 3.67 -7.38 15.17
CA ASP A 491 4.79 -8.26 15.53
C ASP A 491 5.92 -8.27 14.49
N GLU A 492 5.59 -8.26 13.20
CA GLU A 492 6.57 -8.24 12.11
C GLU A 492 6.63 -6.92 11.33
N TYR A 493 5.74 -5.95 11.58
CA TYR A 493 5.69 -4.69 10.82
C TYR A 493 7.04 -3.94 10.81
N LEU A 494 7.72 -3.84 11.96
CA LEU A 494 9.04 -3.23 12.08
C LEU A 494 10.15 -4.07 11.41
N ALA A 495 10.01 -5.40 11.38
CA ALA A 495 10.91 -6.28 10.63
C ALA A 495 10.72 -6.10 9.12
N GLY A 496 9.47 -5.91 8.65
CA GLY A 496 9.15 -5.58 7.27
C GLY A 496 9.80 -4.26 6.81
N ILE A 497 9.73 -3.20 7.63
CA ILE A 497 10.44 -1.94 7.39
C ILE A 497 11.95 -2.19 7.22
N ARG A 498 12.57 -2.96 8.12
CA ARG A 498 14.00 -3.31 8.08
C ARG A 498 14.37 -4.07 6.80
N ARG A 499 13.64 -5.15 6.51
CA ARG A 499 13.90 -6.09 5.40
C ARG A 499 13.65 -5.46 4.02
N TYR A 500 12.53 -4.75 3.84
CA TYR A 500 12.06 -4.35 2.51
C TYR A 500 12.38 -2.88 2.15
N LEU A 501 12.26 -1.95 3.10
CA LEU A 501 12.61 -0.54 2.85
C LEU A 501 14.10 -0.27 3.01
N PHE A 502 14.69 -0.76 4.09
CA PHE A 502 16.12 -0.55 4.37
C PHE A 502 17.05 -1.60 3.77
N LYS A 503 16.49 -2.73 3.29
CA LYS A 503 17.25 -3.86 2.72
C LYS A 503 18.32 -4.39 3.69
N GLU A 504 18.05 -4.27 5.00
CA GLU A 504 18.91 -4.79 6.06
C GLU A 504 18.55 -6.26 6.32
N ALA A 505 19.49 -7.17 6.04
CA ALA A 505 19.31 -8.61 6.25
C ALA A 505 19.22 -8.96 7.74
N ASP A 506 18.52 -10.04 8.10
CA ASP A 506 18.22 -10.37 9.49
C ASP A 506 19.48 -10.71 10.32
N GLU A 507 20.56 -11.16 9.68
CA GLU A 507 21.88 -11.43 10.29
C GLU A 507 22.53 -10.18 10.89
N THR A 508 22.15 -8.98 10.43
CA THR A 508 22.67 -7.71 10.96
C THR A 508 21.90 -7.23 12.21
N LEU A 509 20.81 -7.90 12.58
CA LEU A 509 19.95 -7.54 13.71
C LEU A 509 20.66 -7.60 15.09
N PRO A 510 21.55 -8.57 15.41
CA PRO A 510 22.28 -8.56 16.68
C PRO A 510 23.15 -7.32 16.86
N GLN A 511 23.82 -6.87 15.79
CA GLN A 511 24.64 -5.66 15.81
C GLN A 511 23.78 -4.41 15.98
N ALA A 512 22.63 -4.34 15.29
CA ALA A 512 21.66 -3.26 15.46
C ALA A 512 21.16 -3.17 16.91
N ARG A 513 20.84 -4.30 17.57
CA ARG A 513 20.44 -4.35 18.99
C ARG A 513 21.54 -3.88 19.94
N ILE A 514 22.81 -4.22 19.68
CA ILE A 514 23.95 -3.71 20.49
C ILE A 514 24.07 -2.19 20.36
N LYS A 515 24.00 -1.66 19.13
CA LYS A 515 24.00 -0.21 18.89
C LYS A 515 22.80 0.47 19.56
N TRP A 516 21.62 -0.12 19.48
CA TRP A 516 20.40 0.38 20.09
C TRP A 516 20.51 0.50 21.62
N LYS A 517 21.07 -0.50 22.30
CA LYS A 517 21.37 -0.43 23.75
C LYS A 517 22.36 0.69 24.09
N ARG A 518 23.38 0.94 23.25
CA ARG A 518 24.30 2.08 23.44
C ARG A 518 23.59 3.43 23.30
N LEU A 519 22.69 3.56 22.30
CA LEU A 519 21.86 4.75 22.11
C LEU A 519 20.90 4.96 23.29
N TYR A 520 20.31 3.90 23.85
CA TYR A 520 19.50 3.96 25.07
C TYR A 520 20.28 4.56 26.24
N TYR A 521 21.45 4.02 26.58
CA TYR A 521 22.24 4.55 27.69
C TYR A 521 22.70 6.00 27.46
N LEU A 522 23.13 6.33 26.23
CA LEU A 522 23.45 7.71 25.86
C LEU A 522 22.25 8.65 26.05
N HIS A 523 21.05 8.21 25.66
CA HIS A 523 19.83 8.98 25.84
C HIS A 523 19.47 9.17 27.33
N GLN A 524 19.59 8.13 28.17
CA GLN A 524 19.36 8.27 29.61
C GLN A 524 20.38 9.20 30.25
N ILE A 525 21.67 9.11 29.91
CA ILE A 525 22.71 10.03 30.40
C ILE A 525 22.35 11.48 30.04
N VAL A 526 21.99 11.76 28.78
CA VAL A 526 21.60 13.11 28.36
C VAL A 526 20.33 13.60 29.08
N ARG A 527 19.35 12.74 29.33
CA ARG A 527 18.16 13.09 30.14
C ARG A 527 18.52 13.40 31.59
N ILE A 528 19.35 12.58 32.23
CA ILE A 528 19.80 12.80 33.61
C ILE A 528 20.58 14.11 33.72
N CYS A 529 21.53 14.36 32.81
CA CYS A 529 22.26 15.64 32.76
C CYS A 529 21.32 16.84 32.56
N PHE A 530 20.31 16.72 31.71
CA PHE A 530 19.31 17.78 31.50
C PHE A 530 18.48 18.05 32.76
N TYR A 531 17.97 17.01 33.43
CA TYR A 531 17.21 17.19 34.68
C TYR A 531 18.07 17.72 35.82
N ALA A 532 19.32 17.27 35.95
CA ALA A 532 20.28 17.80 36.93
C ALA A 532 20.61 19.27 36.69
N PHE A 533 20.81 19.68 35.42
CA PHE A 533 21.01 21.08 35.05
C PHE A 533 19.76 21.94 35.34
N ALA A 534 18.57 21.45 34.97
CA ALA A 534 17.31 22.15 35.25
C ALA A 534 17.08 22.32 36.77
N PHE A 535 17.35 21.27 37.56
CA PHE A 535 17.29 21.33 39.02
C PHE A 535 18.30 22.34 39.59
N TYR A 536 19.54 22.33 39.11
CA TYR A 536 20.56 23.31 39.51
C TYR A 536 20.15 24.76 39.19
N CYS A 537 19.57 25.01 38.01
CA CYS A 537 19.06 26.33 37.64
C CYS A 537 17.92 26.79 38.58
N ILE A 538 16.95 25.92 38.85
CA ILE A 538 15.84 26.21 39.77
C ILE A 538 16.37 26.47 41.18
N TRP A 539 17.26 25.60 41.69
CA TRP A 539 17.89 25.76 43.00
C TRP A 539 18.64 27.09 43.11
N SER A 540 19.49 27.42 42.12
CA SER A 540 20.27 28.67 42.12
C SER A 540 19.40 29.93 42.06
N ILE A 541 18.23 29.86 41.41
CA ILE A 541 17.23 30.94 41.44
C ILE A 541 16.58 31.04 42.82
N LEU A 542 16.15 29.91 43.40
CA LEU A 542 15.51 29.87 44.72
C LEU A 542 16.45 30.42 45.81
N THR A 543 17.71 29.98 45.87
CA THR A 543 18.73 30.46 46.84
C THR A 543 19.18 31.91 46.64
N LYS A 544 18.61 32.64 45.67
CA LYS A 544 18.81 34.09 45.45
C LYS A 544 17.56 34.90 45.76
N ILE A 545 16.41 34.23 45.94
CA ILE A 545 15.11 34.82 46.24
C ILE A 545 14.74 34.59 47.72
N PHE A 546 15.12 33.42 48.24
CA PHE A 546 15.00 32.97 49.62
C PHE A 546 16.39 32.73 50.22
#